data_AF-A0A2N1RJD6-F1
#
_entry.id   AF-A0A2N1RJD6-F1
#
_cell.length_a   1.000
_cell.length_b   1.000
_cell.length_c   1.000
_cell.angle_alpha   90.00
_cell.angle_beta   90.00
_cell.angle_gamma   90.00
#
_symmetry.space_group_name_H-M   'P 1'
#
loop_
_entity.id
_entity.type
_entity.pdbx_description
1 polymer ?
#
loop_
_entity_poly.entity_id
_entity_poly.type
_entity_poly.pdbx_seq_one_letter_code
_entity_poly.pdbx_strand_id
1 'polypeptide(L)'
;MFRCIPCATPGCTRYAIHGQPYCFPHTVDQQQVLEDVCSLLSDKNRHYDIMLTDAVFHGQDFTETILSTSNFARCTFHQVDFSHSRANACFFDFCLFDHCTFAGSDARHSVLAGSKLISCDFTDTLLIHTNFMGVDASDCDFSSSDLYYSNFSSSHLVQVNFIDCNLKNSDFRFTERVGVSFKYSNYEEACFSQN
;
A
#
# COMPACT_ATOMS: atom_id res chain seq x y z
N MET A 1 -14.65 -12.74 -7.08
CA MET A 1 -14.65 -12.71 -5.60
C MET A 1 -13.34 -13.32 -5.19
N PHE A 2 -12.50 -12.52 -4.53
CA PHE A 2 -11.20 -12.92 -4.02
C PHE A 2 -11.29 -14.26 -3.28
N ARG A 3 -10.60 -15.29 -3.78
CA ARG A 3 -10.68 -16.65 -3.23
C ARG A 3 -9.44 -16.93 -2.38
N CYS A 4 -9.61 -16.82 -1.07
CA CYS A 4 -8.60 -17.25 -0.10
C CYS A 4 -8.56 -18.77 -0.03
N ILE A 5 -7.52 -19.40 -0.58
CA ILE A 5 -7.28 -20.85 -0.48
C ILE A 5 -6.27 -21.08 0.66
N PRO A 6 -6.57 -21.85 1.71
CA PRO A 6 -5.59 -22.16 2.74
C PRO A 6 -4.37 -22.90 2.16
N CYS A 7 -3.18 -22.59 2.67
CA CYS A 7 -1.98 -23.34 2.33
C CYS A 7 -2.11 -24.82 2.72
N ALA A 8 -1.70 -25.72 1.84
CA ALA A 8 -1.77 -27.17 2.04
C ALA A 8 -0.75 -27.71 3.06
N THR A 9 0.22 -26.92 3.50
CA THR A 9 1.19 -27.33 4.52
C THR A 9 0.51 -27.47 5.88
N PRO A 10 0.58 -28.65 6.54
CA PRO A 10 -0.05 -28.87 7.85
C PRO A 10 0.37 -27.83 8.88
N GLY A 11 -0.60 -27.23 9.57
CA GLY A 11 -0.36 -26.21 10.60
C GLY A 11 -0.08 -24.81 10.07
N CYS A 12 0.01 -24.60 8.75
CA CYS A 12 0.14 -23.27 8.18
C CYS A 12 -1.20 -22.50 8.24
N THR A 13 -1.16 -21.24 8.66
CA THR A 13 -2.34 -20.34 8.72
C THR A 13 -2.41 -19.35 7.56
N ARG A 14 -1.48 -19.44 6.60
CA ARG A 14 -1.39 -18.53 5.45
C ARG A 14 -2.24 -19.02 4.29
N TYR A 15 -2.50 -18.12 3.34
CA TYR A 15 -3.17 -18.46 2.09
C TYR A 15 -2.17 -18.86 1.01
N ALA A 16 -2.58 -19.80 0.16
CA ALA A 16 -1.84 -20.24 -0.98
C ALA A 16 -1.76 -19.14 -2.05
N ILE A 17 -0.62 -19.06 -2.74
CA ILE A 17 -0.47 -18.13 -3.85
C ILE A 17 -1.36 -18.55 -5.03
N HIS A 18 -1.60 -17.62 -5.95
CA HIS A 18 -2.42 -17.90 -7.12
C HIS A 18 -1.89 -19.10 -7.92
N GLY A 19 -2.77 -20.05 -8.24
CA GLY A 19 -2.43 -21.22 -9.06
C GLY A 19 -1.64 -22.33 -8.36
N GLN A 20 -1.28 -22.19 -7.08
CA GLN A 20 -0.56 -23.22 -6.32
C GLN A 20 -1.29 -23.62 -5.04
N PRO A 21 -1.02 -24.82 -4.48
CA PRO A 21 -1.61 -25.24 -3.21
C PRO A 21 -0.87 -24.70 -1.98
N TYR A 22 0.26 -23.99 -2.15
CA TYR A 22 1.13 -23.53 -1.07
C TYR A 22 1.19 -22.01 -0.99
N CYS A 23 1.37 -21.48 0.22
CA CYS A 23 1.71 -20.06 0.41
C CYS A 23 3.14 -19.80 -0.05
N PHE A 24 3.50 -18.53 -0.22
CA PHE A 24 4.81 -18.17 -0.76
C PHE A 24 6.00 -18.83 -0.02
N PRO A 25 6.06 -18.87 1.33
CA PRO A 25 7.17 -19.56 2.00
C PRO A 25 7.23 -21.08 1.81
N HIS A 26 6.14 -21.71 1.39
CA HIS A 26 6.04 -23.15 1.18
C HIS A 26 6.06 -23.54 -0.31
N THR A 27 6.29 -22.59 -1.22
CA THR A 27 6.60 -22.94 -2.60
C THR A 27 7.97 -23.59 -2.68
N VAL A 28 8.14 -24.49 -3.65
CA VAL A 28 9.41 -25.21 -3.85
C VAL A 28 10.51 -24.25 -4.29
N ASP A 29 10.17 -23.29 -5.14
CA ASP A 29 11.07 -22.30 -5.70
C ASP A 29 10.45 -20.90 -5.56
N GLN A 30 10.88 -20.16 -4.54
CA GLN A 30 10.41 -18.80 -4.29
C GLN A 30 10.96 -17.81 -5.30
N GLN A 31 12.17 -18.05 -5.81
CA GLN A 31 12.80 -17.17 -6.78
C GLN A 31 12.01 -17.23 -8.09
N GLN A 32 11.69 -18.42 -8.59
CA GLN A 32 10.89 -18.56 -9.81
C GLN A 32 9.52 -17.90 -9.66
N VAL A 33 8.86 -18.05 -8.50
CA VAL A 33 7.57 -17.39 -8.24
C VAL A 33 7.68 -15.87 -8.29
N LEU A 34 8.76 -15.30 -7.73
CA LEU A 34 9.01 -13.86 -7.80
C LEU A 34 9.26 -13.40 -9.23
N GLU A 35 10.06 -14.14 -10.00
CA GLU A 35 10.35 -13.84 -11.41
C GLU A 35 9.07 -13.87 -12.25
N ASP A 36 8.21 -14.88 -12.05
CA ASP A 36 6.94 -15.01 -12.74
C ASP A 36 5.99 -13.85 -12.41
N VAL A 37 5.90 -13.47 -11.13
CA VAL A 37 5.05 -12.35 -10.71
C VAL A 37 5.60 -11.02 -11.20
N CYS A 38 6.92 -10.81 -11.15
CA CYS A 38 7.52 -9.59 -11.70
C CYS A 38 7.24 -9.49 -13.21
N SER A 39 7.43 -10.58 -13.95
CA SER A 39 7.12 -10.63 -15.38
C SER A 39 5.64 -10.37 -15.67
N LEU A 40 4.73 -10.87 -14.81
CA LEU A 40 3.29 -10.61 -14.92
C LEU A 40 2.97 -9.13 -14.70
N LEU A 41 3.52 -8.54 -13.64
CA LEU A 41 3.23 -7.16 -13.23
C LEU A 41 3.89 -6.10 -14.10
N SER A 42 4.96 -6.44 -14.82
CA SER A 42 5.59 -5.55 -15.79
C SER A 42 4.84 -5.48 -17.13
N ASP A 43 3.80 -6.29 -17.34
CA ASP A 43 2.92 -6.12 -18.49
C ASP A 43 1.90 -4.98 -18.23
N LYS A 44 1.38 -4.37 -19.31
CA LYS A 44 0.38 -3.28 -19.20
C LYS A 44 -1.06 -3.80 -19.09
N ASN A 45 -1.25 -5.10 -18.85
CA ASN A 45 -2.57 -5.70 -18.73
C ASN A 45 -3.14 -5.45 -17.33
N ARG A 46 -4.44 -5.74 -17.23
CA ARG A 46 -5.14 -5.66 -15.96
C ARG A 46 -5.13 -7.00 -15.26
N HIS A 47 -4.62 -6.98 -14.04
CA HIS A 47 -4.49 -8.15 -13.17
C HIS A 47 -5.49 -8.09 -12.03
N TYR A 48 -6.06 -9.24 -11.71
CA TYR A 48 -7.08 -9.40 -10.68
C TYR A 48 -6.71 -10.53 -9.74
N ASP A 49 -7.06 -10.36 -8.47
CA ASP A 49 -6.99 -11.44 -7.47
C ASP A 49 -5.60 -12.09 -7.34
N ILE A 50 -4.52 -11.32 -7.56
CA ILE A 50 -3.16 -11.79 -7.29
C ILE A 50 -3.04 -12.00 -5.78
N MET A 51 -2.53 -13.16 -5.39
CA MET A 51 -2.24 -13.50 -4.00
C MET A 51 -0.74 -13.80 -3.89
N LEU A 52 -0.01 -12.88 -3.27
CA LEU A 52 1.41 -13.05 -2.98
C LEU A 52 1.75 -12.27 -1.72
N THR A 53 1.72 -12.95 -0.58
CA THR A 53 2.05 -12.35 0.72
C THR A 53 3.47 -12.74 1.15
N ASP A 54 4.07 -11.94 2.02
CA ASP A 54 5.37 -12.23 2.65
C ASP A 54 6.55 -12.29 1.65
N ALA A 55 6.40 -11.72 0.45
CA ALA A 55 7.43 -11.61 -0.56
C ALA A 55 8.31 -10.37 -0.36
N VAL A 56 9.52 -10.39 -0.94
CA VAL A 56 10.45 -9.27 -0.91
C VAL A 56 10.77 -8.83 -2.34
N PHE A 57 10.62 -7.53 -2.60
CA PHE A 57 10.88 -6.87 -3.87
C PHE A 57 11.98 -5.82 -3.70
N HIS A 58 12.89 -5.76 -4.66
CA HIS A 58 14.02 -4.84 -4.72
C HIS A 58 14.17 -4.22 -6.11
N GLY A 59 13.91 -2.92 -6.25
CA GLY A 59 14.22 -2.18 -7.47
C GLY A 59 13.34 -2.52 -8.68
N GLN A 60 12.18 -3.15 -8.47
CA GLN A 60 11.26 -3.44 -9.56
C GLN A 60 10.59 -2.16 -10.08
N ASP A 61 10.37 -2.14 -11.39
CA ASP A 61 9.52 -1.18 -12.08
C ASP A 61 8.12 -1.79 -12.27
N PHE A 62 7.17 -1.25 -11.52
CA PHE A 62 5.73 -1.51 -11.61
C PHE A 62 4.98 -0.24 -12.00
N THR A 63 5.63 0.61 -12.80
CA THR A 63 4.98 1.79 -13.36
C THR A 63 3.81 1.39 -14.26
N GLU A 64 2.73 2.15 -14.17
CA GLU A 64 1.49 1.92 -14.94
C GLU A 64 0.82 0.54 -14.72
N THR A 65 1.31 -0.31 -13.82
CA THR A 65 0.72 -1.62 -13.53
C THR A 65 -0.73 -1.45 -13.09
N ILE A 66 -1.62 -2.31 -13.58
CA ILE A 66 -3.05 -2.25 -13.25
C ILE A 66 -3.45 -3.46 -12.42
N LEU A 67 -3.53 -3.26 -11.11
CA LEU A 67 -3.97 -4.22 -10.10
C LEU A 67 -5.40 -3.92 -9.65
N SER A 68 -6.17 -4.97 -9.41
CA SER A 68 -7.48 -4.88 -8.78
C SER A 68 -7.65 -6.06 -7.82
N THR A 69 -8.20 -5.79 -6.63
CA THR A 69 -8.53 -6.84 -5.64
C THR A 69 -7.39 -7.80 -5.32
N SER A 70 -6.15 -7.32 -5.35
CA SER A 70 -4.94 -8.14 -5.15
C SER A 70 -4.38 -7.97 -3.74
N ASN A 71 -3.71 -9.01 -3.23
CA ASN A 71 -3.22 -9.06 -1.85
C ASN A 71 -1.72 -9.32 -1.81
N PHE A 72 -1.02 -8.31 -1.28
CA PHE A 72 0.41 -8.26 -1.05
C PHE A 72 0.72 -8.01 0.43
N ALA A 73 -0.20 -8.35 1.35
CA ALA A 73 0.00 -8.11 2.77
C ALA A 73 1.30 -8.76 3.28
N ARG A 74 1.98 -8.07 4.21
CA ARG A 74 3.28 -8.48 4.79
C ARG A 74 4.44 -8.55 3.80
N CYS A 75 4.28 -8.05 2.58
CA CYS A 75 5.40 -7.93 1.65
C CYS A 75 6.33 -6.79 2.04
N THR A 76 7.57 -6.88 1.57
CA THR A 76 8.58 -5.84 1.70
C THR A 76 8.95 -5.33 0.31
N PHE A 77 8.96 -4.02 0.15
CA PHE A 77 9.30 -3.34 -1.09
C PHE A 77 10.42 -2.34 -0.80
N HIS A 78 11.58 -2.56 -1.42
CA HIS A 78 12.71 -1.65 -1.37
C HIS A 78 12.93 -1.04 -2.74
N GLN A 79 12.90 0.30 -2.84
CA GLN A 79 13.21 1.02 -4.07
C GLN A 79 12.35 0.61 -5.27
N VAL A 80 11.09 0.23 -5.02
CA VAL A 80 10.14 -0.17 -6.05
C VAL A 80 9.38 1.05 -6.57
N ASP A 81 9.20 1.12 -7.88
CA ASP A 81 8.47 2.21 -8.56
C ASP A 81 7.05 1.74 -8.92
N PHE A 82 6.03 2.37 -8.33
CA PHE A 82 4.61 2.19 -8.61
C PHE A 82 4.00 3.44 -9.29
N SER A 83 4.81 4.31 -9.88
CA SER A 83 4.34 5.57 -10.45
C SER A 83 3.30 5.33 -11.54
N HIS A 84 2.23 6.12 -11.52
CA HIS A 84 1.09 6.02 -12.46
C HIS A 84 0.38 4.65 -12.46
N SER A 85 0.68 3.76 -11.50
CA SER A 85 -0.03 2.50 -11.37
C SER A 85 -1.49 2.72 -10.96
N ARG A 86 -2.32 1.70 -11.20
CA ARG A 86 -3.67 1.61 -10.63
C ARG A 86 -3.72 0.39 -9.73
N ALA A 87 -3.73 0.59 -8.43
CA ALA A 87 -3.81 -0.47 -7.43
C ALA A 87 -5.08 -0.34 -6.60
N ASN A 88 -6.25 -0.54 -7.21
CA ASN A 88 -7.53 -0.27 -6.57
C ASN A 88 -8.02 -1.48 -5.75
N ALA A 89 -8.57 -1.20 -4.57
CA ALA A 89 -9.06 -2.22 -3.65
C ALA A 89 -8.04 -3.35 -3.37
N CYS A 90 -6.76 -2.98 -3.29
CA CYS A 90 -5.66 -3.91 -3.01
C CYS A 90 -5.29 -3.89 -1.52
N PHE A 91 -4.75 -5.01 -1.04
CA PHE A 91 -4.35 -5.21 0.34
C PHE A 91 -2.82 -5.18 0.45
N PHE A 92 -2.32 -4.18 1.14
CA PHE A 92 -0.91 -3.96 1.48
C PHE A 92 -0.76 -3.78 2.99
N ASP A 93 -1.62 -4.44 3.79
CA ASP A 93 -1.57 -4.42 5.24
C ASP A 93 -0.24 -5.01 5.75
N PHE A 94 0.31 -4.38 6.79
CA PHE A 94 1.54 -4.82 7.47
C PHE A 94 2.77 -4.96 6.56
N CYS A 95 2.83 -4.21 5.47
CA CYS A 95 3.97 -4.17 4.56
C CYS A 95 5.08 -3.26 5.09
N LEU A 96 6.29 -3.44 4.54
CA LEU A 96 7.35 -2.44 4.58
C LEU A 96 7.52 -1.84 3.19
N PHE A 97 7.41 -0.52 3.07
CA PHE A 97 7.80 0.24 1.91
C PHE A 97 8.98 1.13 2.29
N ASP A 98 10.10 0.98 1.58
CA ASP A 98 11.35 1.65 1.88
C ASP A 98 11.91 2.23 0.59
N HIS A 99 11.93 3.57 0.50
CA HIS A 99 12.35 4.32 -0.68
C HIS A 99 11.54 4.00 -1.96
N CYS A 100 10.25 3.66 -1.80
CA CYS A 100 9.32 3.44 -2.92
C CYS A 100 8.68 4.74 -3.42
N THR A 101 8.28 4.78 -4.69
CA THR A 101 7.43 5.85 -5.22
C THR A 101 6.10 5.30 -5.73
N PHE A 102 5.05 6.07 -5.52
CA PHE A 102 3.67 5.88 -5.95
C PHE A 102 3.18 7.11 -6.72
N ALA A 103 4.07 7.99 -7.16
CA ALA A 103 3.73 9.29 -7.72
C ALA A 103 2.69 9.17 -8.85
N GLY A 104 1.62 9.95 -8.79
CA GLY A 104 0.56 9.93 -9.81
C GLY A 104 -0.28 8.64 -9.86
N SER A 105 -0.16 7.73 -8.88
CA SER A 105 -0.92 6.48 -8.85
C SER A 105 -2.38 6.66 -8.39
N ASP A 106 -3.22 5.69 -8.77
CA ASP A 106 -4.59 5.53 -8.28
C ASP A 106 -4.64 4.28 -7.39
N ALA A 107 -4.76 4.46 -6.08
CA ALA A 107 -4.87 3.36 -5.11
C ALA A 107 -6.13 3.46 -4.25
N ARG A 108 -7.21 3.98 -4.84
CA ARG A 108 -8.50 4.13 -4.14
C ARG A 108 -9.01 2.82 -3.56
N HIS A 109 -9.61 2.92 -2.38
CA HIS A 109 -10.17 1.80 -1.62
C HIS A 109 -9.14 0.74 -1.17
N SER A 110 -7.84 1.01 -1.29
CA SER A 110 -6.82 0.08 -0.86
C SER A 110 -6.55 0.17 0.64
N VAL A 111 -5.83 -0.81 1.15
CA VAL A 111 -5.52 -0.93 2.57
C VAL A 111 -4.01 -1.00 2.74
N LEU A 112 -3.45 -0.09 3.54
CA LEU A 112 -2.06 -0.04 3.95
C LEU A 112 -1.95 -0.08 5.48
N ALA A 113 -2.98 -0.56 6.18
CA ALA A 113 -3.07 -0.50 7.63
C ALA A 113 -1.91 -1.26 8.31
N GLY A 114 -1.36 -0.67 9.36
CA GLY A 114 -0.23 -1.23 10.11
C GLY A 114 1.09 -1.33 9.33
N SER A 115 1.17 -0.78 8.12
CA SER A 115 2.39 -0.79 7.32
C SER A 115 3.39 0.26 7.76
N LYS A 116 4.66 0.01 7.43
CA LYS A 116 5.75 0.98 7.62
C LYS A 116 6.13 1.61 6.28
N LEU A 117 6.16 2.93 6.24
CA LEU A 117 6.48 3.73 5.06
C LEU A 117 7.73 4.57 5.39
N ILE A 118 8.83 4.35 4.69
CA ILE A 118 10.10 5.04 4.93
C ILE A 118 10.54 5.71 3.63
N SER A 119 10.65 7.03 3.65
CA SER A 119 11.13 7.81 2.51
C SER A 119 10.33 7.53 1.22
N CYS A 120 9.01 7.41 1.35
CA CYS A 120 8.12 7.11 0.24
C CYS A 120 7.50 8.36 -0.38
N ASP A 121 7.36 8.34 -1.70
CA ASP A 121 6.70 9.39 -2.47
C ASP A 121 5.29 8.94 -2.87
N PHE A 122 4.27 9.67 -2.41
CA PHE A 122 2.86 9.53 -2.75
C PHE A 122 2.31 10.82 -3.37
N THR A 123 3.14 11.63 -4.01
CA THR A 123 2.71 12.89 -4.62
C THR A 123 1.74 12.68 -5.78
N ASP A 124 0.80 13.62 -5.95
CA ASP A 124 -0.19 13.61 -7.05
C ASP A 124 -1.06 12.32 -7.11
N THR A 125 -1.31 11.66 -5.96
CA THR A 125 -2.03 10.38 -5.93
C THR A 125 -3.54 10.50 -5.72
N LEU A 126 -4.28 9.48 -6.17
CA LEU A 126 -5.69 9.27 -5.81
C LEU A 126 -5.78 8.18 -4.73
N LEU A 127 -5.96 8.61 -3.49
CA LEU A 127 -6.01 7.77 -2.30
C LEU A 127 -7.38 7.80 -1.61
N ILE A 128 -8.44 8.14 -2.34
CA ILE A 128 -9.81 8.20 -1.82
C ILE A 128 -10.23 6.88 -1.15
N HIS A 129 -10.81 6.97 0.05
CA HIS A 129 -11.23 5.82 0.86
C HIS A 129 -10.12 4.81 1.18
N THR A 130 -8.86 5.26 1.24
CA THR A 130 -7.73 4.37 1.54
C THR A 130 -7.53 4.27 3.05
N ASN A 131 -7.26 3.06 3.52
CA ASN A 131 -7.06 2.79 4.94
C ASN A 131 -5.56 2.75 5.28
N PHE A 132 -5.08 3.81 5.93
CA PHE A 132 -3.74 3.96 6.50
C PHE A 132 -3.75 3.87 8.04
N MET A 133 -4.75 3.20 8.64
CA MET A 133 -4.87 3.12 10.10
C MET A 133 -3.62 2.48 10.71
N GLY A 134 -3.02 3.13 11.70
CA GLY A 134 -1.87 2.61 12.43
C GLY A 134 -0.58 2.51 11.63
N VAL A 135 -0.44 3.26 10.52
CA VAL A 135 0.84 3.29 9.79
C VAL A 135 1.94 3.97 10.60
N ASP A 136 3.17 3.50 10.41
CA ASP A 136 4.39 4.17 10.86
C ASP A 136 5.05 4.79 9.62
N ALA A 137 4.93 6.10 9.44
CA ALA A 137 5.42 6.82 8.27
C ALA A 137 6.50 7.83 8.66
N SER A 138 7.67 7.72 8.03
CA SER A 138 8.81 8.62 8.22
C SER A 138 9.33 9.15 6.89
N ASP A 139 9.49 10.47 6.78
CA ASP A 139 10.06 11.16 5.61
C ASP A 139 9.26 10.91 4.31
N CYS A 140 7.93 10.84 4.41
CA CYS A 140 7.04 10.59 3.27
C CYS A 140 6.36 11.87 2.75
N ASP A 141 6.02 11.88 1.47
CA ASP A 141 5.33 13.02 0.84
C ASP A 141 4.01 12.60 0.17
N PHE A 142 2.89 13.16 0.62
CA PHE A 142 1.55 12.95 0.05
C PHE A 142 1.03 14.21 -0.67
N SER A 143 1.89 15.18 -0.98
CA SER A 143 1.46 16.48 -1.50
C SER A 143 0.68 16.36 -2.81
N SER A 144 -0.24 17.30 -3.04
CA SER A 144 -1.13 17.35 -4.22
C SER A 144 -2.09 16.16 -4.37
N SER A 145 -2.25 15.34 -3.32
CA SER A 145 -3.05 14.10 -3.40
C SER A 145 -4.50 14.27 -2.96
N ASP A 146 -5.38 13.44 -3.52
CA ASP A 146 -6.76 13.30 -3.07
C ASP A 146 -6.89 12.16 -2.05
N LEU A 147 -7.05 12.54 -0.79
CA LEU A 147 -7.16 11.65 0.36
C LEU A 147 -8.59 11.62 0.91
N TYR A 148 -9.61 12.07 0.17
CA TYR A 148 -11.00 12.09 0.62
C TYR A 148 -11.42 10.80 1.36
N TYR A 149 -11.94 10.92 2.58
CA TYR A 149 -12.35 9.78 3.43
C TYR A 149 -11.23 8.76 3.75
N SER A 150 -9.96 9.14 3.67
CA SER A 150 -8.86 8.25 4.07
C SER A 150 -8.71 8.18 5.59
N ASN A 151 -8.24 7.05 6.08
CA ASN A 151 -8.11 6.83 7.52
C ASN A 151 -6.63 6.73 7.92
N PHE A 152 -6.10 7.72 8.64
CA PHE A 152 -4.78 7.71 9.28
C PHE A 152 -4.88 7.60 10.81
N SER A 153 -6.03 7.16 11.35
CA SER A 153 -6.19 7.10 12.80
C SER A 153 -5.17 6.16 13.45
N SER A 154 -4.72 6.52 14.65
CA SER A 154 -3.70 5.79 15.43
C SER A 154 -2.32 5.64 14.76
N SER A 155 -2.01 6.45 13.75
CA SER A 155 -0.73 6.40 13.03
C SER A 155 0.37 7.24 13.69
N HIS A 156 1.63 6.83 13.49
CA HIS A 156 2.82 7.59 13.86
C HIS A 156 3.40 8.25 12.61
N LEU A 157 3.47 9.59 12.59
CA LEU A 157 3.82 10.39 11.41
C LEU A 157 5.00 11.32 11.74
N VAL A 158 6.15 11.10 11.10
CA VAL A 158 7.38 11.86 11.31
C VAL A 158 7.87 12.43 9.98
N GLN A 159 8.04 13.75 9.90
CA GLN A 159 8.45 14.46 8.67
C GLN A 159 7.57 14.11 7.45
N VAL A 160 6.24 14.12 7.64
CA VAL A 160 5.29 13.78 6.57
C VAL A 160 4.63 15.03 6.00
N ASN A 161 4.64 15.15 4.67
CA ASN A 161 3.98 16.25 3.98
C ASN A 161 2.58 15.85 3.50
N PHE A 162 1.58 16.66 3.85
CA PHE A 162 0.23 16.66 3.26
C PHE A 162 -0.06 18.08 2.74
N ILE A 163 0.72 18.55 1.76
CA ILE A 163 0.62 19.91 1.23
C ILE A 163 -0.31 19.92 0.01
N ASP A 164 -1.24 20.88 -0.06
CA ASP A 164 -2.20 20.99 -1.18
C ASP A 164 -3.05 19.72 -1.41
N CYS A 165 -3.41 19.04 -0.32
CA CYS A 165 -4.19 17.81 -0.35
C CYS A 165 -5.69 18.07 -0.17
N ASN A 166 -6.50 17.21 -0.78
CA ASN A 166 -7.90 17.05 -0.38
C ASN A 166 -8.00 16.07 0.80
N LEU A 167 -8.20 16.59 2.01
CA LEU A 167 -8.29 15.87 3.28
C LEU A 167 -9.73 15.78 3.83
N LYS A 168 -10.75 16.22 3.10
CA LYS A 168 -12.14 16.22 3.61
C LYS A 168 -12.54 14.83 4.10
N ASN A 169 -13.14 14.78 5.29
CA ASN A 169 -13.56 13.57 5.99
C ASN A 169 -12.43 12.55 6.25
N SER A 170 -11.17 12.95 6.10
CA SER A 170 -10.05 12.08 6.48
C SER A 170 -9.93 12.04 8.00
N ASP A 171 -9.54 10.89 8.54
CA ASP A 171 -9.40 10.69 9.97
C ASP A 171 -7.93 10.69 10.39
N PHE A 172 -7.54 11.63 11.25
CA PHE A 172 -6.21 11.76 11.84
C PHE A 172 -6.27 11.67 13.37
N ARG A 173 -7.34 11.14 13.96
CA ARG A 173 -7.47 10.99 15.41
C ARG A 173 -6.43 10.01 15.96
N PHE A 174 -5.99 10.27 17.19
CA PHE A 174 -4.97 9.45 17.88
C PHE A 174 -3.62 9.35 17.15
N THR A 175 -3.31 10.31 16.27
CA THR A 175 -2.01 10.36 15.58
C THR A 175 -0.94 11.04 16.42
N GLU A 176 0.26 10.45 16.41
CA GLU A 176 1.49 11.13 16.81
C GLU A 176 2.09 11.83 15.59
N ARG A 177 2.41 13.12 15.72
CA ARG A 177 2.82 13.96 14.58
C ARG A 177 4.04 14.80 14.95
N VAL A 178 5.16 14.57 14.28
CA VAL A 178 6.40 15.34 14.45
C VAL A 178 6.85 15.84 13.08
N GLY A 179 6.92 17.16 12.88
CA GLY A 179 7.32 17.71 11.58
C GLY A 179 6.32 17.45 10.44
N VAL A 180 5.03 17.28 10.76
CA VAL A 180 3.98 17.06 9.76
C VAL A 180 3.44 18.39 9.24
N SER A 181 3.29 18.52 7.91
CA SER A 181 2.76 19.72 7.26
C SER A 181 1.39 19.45 6.65
N PHE A 182 0.42 20.34 6.90
CA PHE A 182 -0.92 20.32 6.28
C PHE A 182 -1.20 21.59 5.45
N LYS A 183 -0.14 22.31 5.04
CA LYS A 183 -0.28 23.62 4.38
C LYS A 183 -1.08 23.52 3.09
N TYR A 184 -1.93 24.51 2.82
CA TYR A 184 -2.78 24.60 1.63
C TYR A 184 -3.84 23.49 1.48
N SER A 185 -3.83 22.48 2.36
CA SER A 185 -4.85 21.44 2.41
C SER A 185 -6.11 21.92 3.11
N ASN A 186 -7.25 21.32 2.78
CA ASN A 186 -8.55 21.60 3.43
C ASN A 186 -8.70 20.85 4.78
N TYR A 187 -7.66 20.84 5.61
CA TYR A 187 -7.57 20.05 6.84
C TYR A 187 -8.63 20.41 7.90
N GLU A 188 -9.25 21.59 7.83
CA GLU A 188 -10.39 21.96 8.70
C GLU A 188 -11.60 21.02 8.51
N GLU A 189 -11.70 20.36 7.36
CA GLU A 189 -12.73 19.36 7.05
C GLU A 189 -12.29 17.92 7.40
N ALA A 190 -11.12 17.74 8.02
CA ALA A 190 -10.63 16.46 8.52
C ALA A 190 -10.86 16.30 10.03
N CYS A 191 -10.88 15.06 10.51
CA CYS A 191 -11.09 14.75 11.91
C CYS A 191 -9.76 14.65 12.67
N PHE A 192 -9.51 15.58 13.59
CA PHE A 192 -8.32 15.57 14.46
C PHE A 192 -8.64 15.41 15.96
N SER A 193 -9.87 15.72 16.39
CA SER A 193 -10.28 15.72 17.79
C SER A 193 -10.78 14.35 18.25
N GLN A 194 -10.55 14.01 19.52
CA GLN A 194 -10.95 12.73 20.14
C GLN A 194 -12.43 12.66 20.56
N ASN A 195 -13.26 13.63 20.17
CA ASN A 195 -14.65 13.73 20.60
C ASN A 195 -15.60 12.86 19.77
#